data_AF-A0A9P5SQX7-F1
#
_entry.id   AF-A0A9P5SQX7-F1
#
_cell.length_a   1.000
_cell.length_b   1.000
_cell.length_c   1.000
_cell.angle_alpha   90.00
_cell.angle_beta   90.00
_cell.angle_gamma   90.00
#
_symmetry.space_group_name_H-M   'P 1'
#
loop_
_entity.id
_entity.type
_entity.pdbx_description
1 polymer ?
#
loop_
_entity_poly.entity_id
_entity_poly.type
_entity_poly.pdbx_seq_one_letter_code
_entity_poly.pdbx_strand_id
1 'polypeptide(L)'
;MVSTKSVSAASAAAQAANEAASALDTETRNEEIVSSLRGFLKHQTERVALYKEFNDAFKEYMSKRMTQEEYATICRIVTEGFVELSVEILALEAYLAGTNNNSTDTVSASSSASWSSATSSSSEPAPPRTRSLINSPEHAQLIREVQLLEKQKLALTVQGQKWSMEKVAQEVQDQKDQEAEQHLDRVIDMEQEESPASSEPSTQPQLKLSVAEWQSKMDENRDSLNQIVEDINEKLADIQEAIAVLVL
;
A
#
# COMPACT_ATOMS: atom_id res chain seq x y z
N MET A 1 -45.54 42.72 -41.06
CA MET A 1 -44.74 41.48 -41.18
C MET A 1 -43.53 41.62 -40.27
N VAL A 2 -43.61 41.09 -39.05
CA VAL A 2 -42.54 41.21 -38.05
C VAL A 2 -41.45 40.19 -38.38
N SER A 3 -40.22 40.67 -38.45
CA SER A 3 -39.03 39.93 -38.86
C SER A 3 -38.67 38.86 -37.81
N THR A 4 -39.22 37.65 -37.96
CA THR A 4 -38.94 36.49 -37.08
C THR A 4 -37.57 35.86 -37.35
N LYS A 5 -36.89 36.25 -38.43
CA LYS A 5 -35.62 35.64 -38.85
C LYS A 5 -34.42 36.08 -37.99
N SER A 6 -34.44 37.27 -37.40
CA SER A 6 -33.33 37.80 -36.60
C SER A 6 -33.23 37.21 -35.19
N VAL A 7 -34.36 36.79 -34.59
CA VAL A 7 -34.39 36.22 -33.23
C VAL A 7 -33.79 34.81 -33.20
N SER A 8 -33.99 34.00 -34.25
CA SER A 8 -33.44 32.63 -34.30
C SER A 8 -31.90 32.61 -34.45
N ALA A 9 -31.32 33.58 -35.16
CA ALA A 9 -29.87 33.66 -35.35
C ALA A 9 -29.14 34.07 -34.06
N ALA A 10 -29.74 34.99 -33.27
CA ALA A 10 -29.19 35.39 -31.97
C ALA A 10 -29.25 34.25 -30.93
N SER A 11 -30.34 33.48 -30.92
CA SER A 11 -30.49 32.31 -30.03
C SER A 11 -29.49 31.20 -30.37
N ALA A 12 -29.27 30.91 -31.66
CA ALA A 12 -28.31 29.90 -32.09
C ALA A 12 -26.86 30.31 -31.76
N ALA A 13 -26.52 31.59 -31.89
CA ALA A 13 -25.20 32.10 -31.52
C ALA A 13 -24.95 32.05 -30.00
N ALA A 14 -25.96 32.34 -29.17
CA ALA A 14 -25.86 32.24 -27.72
C ALA A 14 -25.70 30.79 -27.25
N GLN A 15 -26.40 29.85 -27.87
CA GLN A 15 -26.28 28.43 -27.57
C GLN A 15 -24.89 27.89 -27.97
N ALA A 16 -24.38 28.25 -29.15
CA ALA A 16 -23.03 27.88 -29.58
C ALA A 16 -21.93 28.47 -28.68
N ALA A 17 -22.11 29.70 -28.18
CA ALA A 17 -21.16 30.31 -27.24
C ALA A 17 -21.16 29.60 -25.87
N ASN A 18 -22.32 29.18 -25.38
CA ASN A 18 -22.42 28.43 -24.12
C ASN A 18 -21.83 27.01 -24.25
N GLU A 19 -22.07 26.33 -25.38
CA GLU A 19 -21.46 25.02 -25.69
C GLU A 19 -19.93 25.13 -25.79
N ALA A 20 -19.41 26.18 -26.44
CA ALA A 20 -17.98 26.42 -26.54
C ALA A 20 -17.33 26.73 -25.18
N ALA A 21 -17.99 27.53 -24.33
CA ALA A 21 -17.49 27.81 -22.98
C ALA A 21 -17.46 26.56 -22.09
N SER A 22 -18.49 25.71 -22.18
CA SER A 22 -18.54 24.43 -21.46
C SER A 22 -17.49 23.44 -21.96
N ALA A 23 -17.20 23.44 -23.26
CA ALA A 23 -16.18 22.56 -23.84
C ALA A 23 -14.77 22.95 -23.36
N LEU A 24 -14.45 24.26 -23.32
CA LEU A 24 -13.17 24.76 -22.83
C LEU A 24 -12.93 24.43 -21.33
N ASP A 25 -13.97 24.58 -20.51
CA ASP A 25 -13.93 24.20 -19.08
C ASP A 25 -13.67 22.70 -18.90
N THR A 26 -14.28 21.87 -19.75
CA THR A 26 -14.09 20.41 -19.75
C THR A 26 -12.67 20.03 -20.16
N GLU A 27 -12.12 20.65 -21.19
CA GLU A 27 -10.75 20.39 -21.65
C GLU A 27 -9.73 20.77 -20.58
N THR A 28 -9.87 21.95 -19.97
CA THR A 28 -9.02 22.41 -18.87
C THR A 28 -9.05 21.43 -17.69
N ARG A 29 -10.24 20.96 -17.33
CA ARG A 29 -10.41 19.96 -16.27
C ARG A 29 -9.75 18.62 -16.60
N ASN A 30 -9.85 18.17 -17.85
CA ASN A 30 -9.22 16.93 -18.28
C ASN A 30 -7.69 17.02 -18.20
N GLU A 31 -7.11 18.15 -18.60
CA GLU A 31 -5.66 18.40 -18.47
C GLU A 31 -5.20 18.34 -17.01
N GLU A 32 -5.97 18.96 -16.10
CA GLU A 32 -5.73 18.91 -14.67
C GLU A 32 -5.75 17.47 -14.12
N ILE A 33 -6.78 16.69 -14.47
CA ILE A 33 -6.89 15.28 -14.07
C ILE A 33 -5.69 14.47 -14.59
N VAL A 34 -5.35 14.62 -15.88
CA VAL A 34 -4.21 13.94 -16.49
C VAL A 34 -2.90 14.31 -15.78
N SER A 35 -2.72 15.58 -15.44
CA SER A 35 -1.57 16.07 -14.68
C SER A 35 -1.49 15.39 -13.30
N SER A 36 -2.60 15.32 -12.56
CA SER A 36 -2.65 14.66 -11.25
C SER A 36 -2.37 13.16 -11.34
N LEU A 37 -2.96 12.46 -12.32
CA LEU A 37 -2.72 11.02 -12.52
C LEU A 37 -1.27 10.72 -12.90
N ARG A 38 -0.64 11.57 -13.73
CA ARG A 38 0.81 11.45 -14.03
C ARG A 38 1.66 11.71 -12.78
N GLY A 39 1.30 12.71 -11.98
CA GLY A 39 1.93 12.96 -10.69
C GLY A 39 1.85 11.74 -9.77
N PHE A 40 0.68 11.12 -9.68
CA PHE A 40 0.48 9.88 -8.92
C PHE A 40 1.40 8.74 -9.41
N LEU A 41 1.46 8.47 -10.71
CA LEU A 41 2.33 7.42 -11.27
C LEU A 41 3.82 7.69 -11.00
N LYS A 42 4.23 8.96 -11.00
CA LYS A 42 5.59 9.36 -10.61
C LYS A 42 5.87 8.98 -9.15
N HIS A 43 5.00 9.36 -8.22
CA HIS A 43 5.17 9.01 -6.80
C HIS A 43 5.12 7.50 -6.55
N GLN A 44 4.35 6.74 -7.33
CA GLN A 44 4.38 5.26 -7.26
C GLN A 44 5.73 4.69 -7.69
N THR A 45 6.36 5.27 -8.72
CA THR A 45 7.70 4.86 -9.16
C THR A 45 8.75 5.12 -8.07
N GLU A 46 8.70 6.29 -7.44
CA GLU A 46 9.59 6.66 -6.32
C GLU A 46 9.37 5.71 -5.12
N ARG A 47 8.12 5.38 -4.82
CA ARG A 47 7.75 4.44 -3.75
C ARG A 47 8.30 3.04 -4.00
N VAL A 48 8.23 2.53 -5.23
CA VAL A 48 8.82 1.24 -5.62
C VAL A 48 10.34 1.24 -5.42
N ALA A 49 11.02 2.36 -5.70
CA ALA A 49 12.45 2.48 -5.45
C ALA A 49 12.78 2.37 -3.95
N LEU A 50 12.00 3.03 -3.07
CA LEU A 50 12.17 2.92 -1.62
C LEU A 50 11.96 1.49 -1.10
N TYR A 51 10.95 0.75 -1.61
CA TYR A 51 10.79 -0.66 -1.26
C TYR A 51 11.98 -1.52 -1.66
N LYS A 52 12.55 -1.24 -2.83
CA LYS A 52 13.72 -1.96 -3.31
C LYS A 52 14.92 -1.69 -2.40
N GLU A 53 15.18 -0.42 -2.07
CA GLU A 53 16.24 -0.02 -1.15
C GLU A 53 16.08 -0.69 0.22
N PHE A 54 14.86 -0.68 0.77
CA PHE A 54 14.53 -1.35 2.02
C PHE A 54 14.82 -2.86 1.99
N ASN A 55 14.38 -3.54 0.93
CA ASN A 55 14.60 -4.98 0.78
C ASN A 55 16.07 -5.33 0.55
N ASP A 56 16.81 -4.50 -0.19
CA ASP A 56 18.23 -4.71 -0.44
C ASP A 56 19.05 -4.49 0.83
N ALA A 57 18.74 -3.44 1.61
CA ALA A 57 19.35 -3.21 2.93
C ALA A 57 19.06 -4.37 3.90
N PHE A 58 17.85 -4.92 3.89
CA PHE A 58 17.53 -6.09 4.70
C PHE A 58 18.37 -7.32 4.32
N LYS A 59 18.54 -7.60 3.02
CA LYS A 59 19.41 -8.70 2.56
C LYS A 59 20.86 -8.47 2.99
N GLU A 60 21.36 -7.24 2.90
CA GLU A 60 22.71 -6.90 3.32
C GLU A 60 22.92 -7.11 4.82
N TYR A 61 21.96 -6.65 5.63
CA TYR A 61 21.93 -6.89 7.07
C TYR A 61 21.91 -8.39 7.42
N MET A 62 21.02 -9.17 6.80
CA MET A 62 20.95 -10.62 7.02
C MET A 62 22.22 -11.35 6.58
N SER A 63 22.93 -10.84 5.57
CA SER A 63 24.22 -11.36 5.13
C SER A 63 25.42 -10.91 5.98
N LYS A 64 25.19 -10.17 7.07
CA LYS A 64 26.22 -9.57 7.95
C LYS A 64 27.19 -8.62 7.21
N ARG A 65 26.76 -8.06 6.08
CA ARG A 65 27.52 -7.06 5.29
C ARG A 65 27.21 -5.61 5.71
N MET A 66 26.20 -5.44 6.55
CA MET A 66 25.72 -4.16 7.07
C MET A 66 25.52 -4.28 8.58
N THR A 67 25.89 -3.27 9.35
CA THR A 67 25.67 -3.26 10.79
C THR A 67 24.21 -2.96 11.13
N GLN A 68 23.83 -3.18 12.39
CA GLN A 68 22.49 -2.85 12.87
C GLN A 68 22.21 -1.34 12.81
N GLU A 69 23.21 -0.51 13.10
CA GLU A 69 23.09 0.96 13.09
C GLU A 69 22.90 1.50 11.66
N GLU A 70 23.62 0.93 10.69
CA GLU A 70 23.48 1.24 9.27
C GLU A 70 22.09 0.84 8.78
N TYR A 71 21.65 -0.39 9.07
CA TYR A 71 20.32 -0.87 8.70
C TYR A 71 19.21 -0.01 9.33
N ALA A 72 19.32 0.32 10.61
CA ALA A 72 18.37 1.18 11.31
C ALA A 72 18.31 2.60 10.71
N THR A 73 19.43 3.10 10.20
CA THR A 73 19.48 4.40 9.51
C THR A 73 18.74 4.34 8.17
N ILE A 74 18.95 3.29 7.37
CA ILE A 74 18.21 3.10 6.12
C ILE A 74 16.71 2.94 6.38
N CYS A 75 16.32 2.14 7.37
CA CYS A 75 14.91 2.00 7.78
C CYS A 75 14.26 3.36 8.09
N ARG A 76 14.99 4.27 8.74
CA ARG A 76 14.51 5.62 9.05
C ARG A 76 14.31 6.45 7.78
N ILE A 77 15.32 6.50 6.91
CA ILE A 77 15.27 7.23 5.64
C ILE A 77 14.11 6.75 4.77
N VAL A 78 13.99 5.42 4.62
CA VAL A 78 12.90 4.79 3.87
C VAL A 78 11.53 5.16 4.47
N THR A 79 11.40 5.11 5.80
CA THR A 79 10.15 5.44 6.49
C THR A 79 9.76 6.90 6.27
N GLU A 80 10.72 7.83 6.39
CA GLU A 80 10.52 9.26 6.11
C GLU A 80 10.08 9.47 4.65
N GLY A 81 10.75 8.85 3.69
CA GLY A 81 10.37 8.91 2.28
C GLY A 81 8.97 8.35 2.00
N PHE A 82 8.58 7.25 2.64
CA PHE A 82 7.20 6.73 2.53
C PHE A 82 6.15 7.70 3.07
N VAL A 83 6.45 8.40 4.17
CA VAL A 83 5.55 9.39 4.77
C VAL A 83 5.39 10.58 3.82
N GLU A 84 6.50 11.13 3.30
CA GLU A 84 6.49 12.25 2.35
C GLU A 84 5.64 11.93 1.11
N LEU A 85 5.94 10.80 0.44
CA LEU A 85 5.18 10.37 -0.74
C LEU A 85 3.70 10.09 -0.43
N SER A 86 3.38 9.62 0.78
CA SER A 86 1.99 9.38 1.17
C SER A 86 1.20 10.67 1.33
N VAL A 87 1.81 11.73 1.87
CA VAL A 87 1.20 13.04 1.97
C VAL A 87 0.90 13.62 0.57
N GLU A 88 1.86 13.53 -0.34
CA GLU A 88 1.70 14.01 -1.72
C GLU A 88 0.58 13.26 -2.46
N ILE A 89 0.52 11.93 -2.33
CA ILE A 89 -0.54 11.14 -2.96
C ILE A 89 -1.92 11.45 -2.34
N LEU A 90 -2.01 11.64 -1.02
CA LEU A 90 -3.27 12.03 -0.37
C LEU A 90 -3.76 13.39 -0.86
N ALA A 91 -2.86 14.34 -1.13
CA ALA A 91 -3.21 15.62 -1.72
C ALA A 91 -3.79 15.46 -3.14
N LEU A 92 -3.18 14.60 -3.96
CA LEU A 92 -3.69 14.27 -5.30
C LEU A 92 -5.06 13.58 -5.24
N GLU A 93 -5.24 12.62 -4.32
CA GLU A 93 -6.52 11.95 -4.10
C GLU A 93 -7.61 12.96 -3.72
N ALA A 94 -7.34 13.84 -2.75
CA ALA A 94 -8.30 14.83 -2.29
C ALA A 94 -8.70 15.83 -3.39
N TYR A 95 -7.74 16.23 -4.22
CA TYR A 95 -7.97 17.07 -5.40
C TYR A 95 -8.89 16.35 -6.42
N LEU A 96 -8.56 15.11 -6.77
CA LEU A 96 -9.36 14.30 -7.71
C LEU A 96 -10.74 13.93 -7.16
N ALA A 97 -10.91 13.81 -5.85
CA ALA A 97 -12.22 13.58 -5.23
C ALA A 97 -13.19 14.77 -5.38
N GLY A 98 -12.70 15.92 -5.89
CA GLY A 98 -13.52 17.13 -6.01
C GLY A 98 -13.70 17.87 -4.69
N THR A 99 -12.84 17.60 -3.70
CA THR A 99 -12.76 18.36 -2.45
C THR A 99 -12.10 19.71 -2.73
N ASN A 100 -12.77 20.56 -3.52
CA ASN A 100 -12.36 21.93 -3.71
C ASN A 100 -12.54 22.66 -2.38
N ASN A 101 -11.42 22.98 -1.71
CA ASN A 101 -11.34 23.80 -0.49
C ASN A 101 -11.81 25.26 -0.68
N ASN A 102 -12.58 25.59 -1.72
CA ASN A 102 -13.07 26.93 -2.01
C ASN A 102 -14.42 27.27 -1.36
N SER A 103 -14.94 26.43 -0.46
CA SER A 103 -16.01 26.84 0.46
C SER A 103 -15.43 27.51 1.71
N THR A 104 -14.85 28.70 1.55
CA THR A 104 -14.90 29.70 2.61
C THR A 104 -16.34 30.20 2.71
N ASP A 105 -17.20 29.40 3.34
CA ASP A 105 -18.39 29.92 4.01
C ASP A 105 -18.87 28.92 5.08
N THR A 106 -18.67 29.34 6.32
CA THR A 106 -19.70 29.34 7.36
C THR A 106 -20.09 27.99 7.99
N VAL A 107 -19.40 27.68 9.09
CA VAL A 107 -19.88 27.10 10.37
C VAL A 107 -21.18 26.28 10.37
N SER A 108 -21.05 24.99 10.74
CA SER A 108 -21.71 24.34 11.90
C SER A 108 -22.31 22.96 11.65
N ALA A 109 -22.01 22.07 12.61
CA ALA A 109 -22.83 20.96 13.12
C ALA A 109 -22.84 19.61 12.37
N SER A 110 -22.13 18.67 12.99
CA SER A 110 -22.62 17.36 13.47
C SER A 110 -23.79 16.69 12.75
N SER A 111 -23.61 15.43 12.33
CA SER A 111 -24.38 14.28 12.86
C SER A 111 -23.94 12.92 12.30
N SER A 112 -23.71 12.01 13.26
CA SER A 112 -23.95 10.56 13.33
C SER A 112 -24.22 9.74 12.06
N ALA A 113 -23.41 8.69 11.93
CA ALA A 113 -23.61 7.52 11.08
C ALA A 113 -24.90 6.75 11.41
N SER A 114 -25.52 6.18 10.37
CA SER A 114 -26.49 5.09 10.48
C SER A 114 -26.37 4.20 9.26
N TRP A 115 -25.91 2.96 9.45
CA TRP A 115 -25.79 1.94 8.39
C TRP A 115 -26.90 0.92 8.58
N SER A 116 -27.83 0.86 7.63
CA SER A 116 -28.82 -0.21 7.54
C SER A 116 -28.39 -1.19 6.45
N SER A 117 -28.30 -2.47 6.83
CA SER A 117 -28.04 -3.57 5.90
C SER A 117 -29.33 -4.00 5.22
N ALA A 118 -29.30 -4.16 3.90
CA ALA A 118 -30.29 -4.92 3.15
C ALA A 118 -29.58 -5.76 2.09
N THR A 119 -29.60 -7.08 2.31
CA THR A 119 -29.20 -8.12 1.36
C THR A 119 -30.36 -8.40 0.41
N SER A 120 -30.11 -8.36 -0.90
CA SER A 120 -31.01 -8.92 -1.91
C SER A 120 -30.18 -9.41 -3.09
N SER A 121 -30.13 -10.74 -3.22
CA SER A 121 -29.53 -11.47 -4.32
C SER A 121 -30.46 -11.45 -5.53
N SER A 122 -30.03 -10.83 -6.63
CA SER A 122 -30.66 -10.97 -7.94
C SER A 122 -29.58 -11.22 -8.99
N SER A 123 -29.72 -12.34 -9.70
CA SER A 123 -28.84 -12.78 -10.78
C SER A 123 -29.38 -12.24 -12.09
N GLU A 124 -28.81 -11.15 -12.59
CA GLU A 124 -29.20 -10.52 -13.86
C GLU A 124 -27.98 -10.40 -14.79
N PRO A 125 -28.11 -10.72 -16.09
CA PRO A 125 -26.99 -10.76 -17.02
C PRO A 125 -26.47 -9.36 -17.34
N ALA A 126 -25.15 -9.22 -17.34
CA ALA A 126 -24.43 -7.96 -17.43
C ALA A 126 -24.83 -7.13 -18.67
N PRO A 127 -25.31 -5.89 -18.50
CA PRO A 127 -25.47 -4.95 -19.61
C PRO A 127 -24.09 -4.53 -20.14
N PRO A 128 -24.00 -4.10 -21.41
CA PRO A 128 -22.76 -3.53 -21.95
C PRO A 128 -22.35 -2.35 -21.08
N ARG A 129 -21.10 -2.37 -20.60
CA ARG A 129 -20.47 -1.28 -19.84
C ARG A 129 -20.53 0.00 -20.68
N THR A 130 -21.63 0.74 -20.59
CA THR A 130 -21.74 2.11 -21.06
C THR A 130 -20.68 2.88 -20.30
N ARG A 131 -19.67 3.35 -21.04
CA ARG A 131 -18.59 4.24 -20.60
C ARG A 131 -19.21 5.44 -19.87
N SER A 132 -19.44 5.30 -18.58
CA SER A 132 -19.94 6.35 -17.72
C SER A 132 -18.83 7.37 -17.59
N LEU A 133 -19.00 8.45 -18.36
CA LEU A 133 -18.55 9.81 -18.09
C LEU A 133 -17.47 9.92 -17.00
N ILE A 134 -16.25 10.12 -17.47
CA ILE A 134 -15.09 10.84 -16.89
C ILE A 134 -15.46 11.59 -15.60
N ASN A 135 -15.67 10.86 -14.52
CA ASN A 135 -16.04 11.43 -13.24
C ASN A 135 -14.80 11.30 -12.36
N SER A 136 -14.21 12.46 -12.06
CA SER A 136 -13.09 12.67 -11.12
C SER A 136 -13.10 11.75 -9.87
N PRO A 137 -14.25 11.42 -9.24
CA PRO A 137 -14.32 10.51 -8.11
C PRO A 137 -13.82 9.07 -8.37
N GLU A 138 -13.97 8.54 -9.58
CA GLU A 138 -13.52 7.17 -9.91
C GLU A 138 -12.00 7.07 -9.87
N HIS A 139 -11.31 8.11 -10.38
CA HIS A 139 -9.85 8.19 -10.32
C HIS A 139 -9.32 8.28 -8.88
N ALA A 140 -10.00 9.04 -8.02
CA ALA A 140 -9.67 9.11 -6.60
C ALA A 140 -9.85 7.75 -5.91
N GLN A 141 -10.89 6.99 -6.28
CA GLN A 141 -11.09 5.63 -5.78
C GLN A 141 -9.97 4.68 -6.22
N LEU A 142 -9.53 4.72 -7.49
CA LEU A 142 -8.40 3.90 -7.95
C LEU A 142 -7.12 4.21 -7.16
N ILE A 143 -6.82 5.50 -6.94
CA ILE A 143 -5.67 5.92 -6.11
C ILE A 143 -5.78 5.35 -4.69
N ARG A 144 -6.96 5.45 -4.06
CA ARG A 144 -7.19 4.92 -2.72
C ARG A 144 -7.02 3.40 -2.64
N GLU A 145 -7.51 2.67 -3.64
CA GLU A 145 -7.34 1.21 -3.73
C GLU A 145 -5.85 0.84 -3.81
N VAL A 146 -5.07 1.51 -4.66
CA VAL A 146 -3.62 1.31 -4.75
C VAL A 146 -2.94 1.64 -3.41
N GLN A 147 -3.31 2.73 -2.73
CA GLN A 147 -2.76 3.06 -1.42
C GLN A 147 -3.03 1.98 -0.37
N LEU A 148 -4.23 1.40 -0.36
CA LEU A 148 -4.59 0.33 0.58
C LEU A 148 -3.77 -0.93 0.33
N LEU A 149 -3.64 -1.34 -0.93
CA LEU A 149 -2.82 -2.49 -1.33
C LEU A 149 -1.35 -2.25 -0.99
N GLU A 150 -0.82 -1.05 -1.23
CA GLU A 150 0.54 -0.69 -0.86
C GLU A 150 0.78 -0.76 0.65
N LYS A 151 -0.18 -0.29 1.46
CA LYS A 151 -0.11 -0.43 2.91
C LYS A 151 -0.08 -1.90 3.35
N GLN A 152 -0.87 -2.76 2.73
CA GLN A 152 -0.89 -4.20 3.01
C GLN A 152 0.43 -4.86 2.62
N LYS A 153 0.96 -4.55 1.43
CA LYS A 153 2.27 -5.00 0.96
C LYS A 153 3.39 -4.63 1.92
N LEU A 154 3.43 -3.38 2.39
CA LEU A 154 4.43 -2.95 3.37
C LEU A 154 4.32 -3.76 4.67
N ALA A 155 3.10 -3.94 5.18
CA ALA A 155 2.87 -4.69 6.42
C ALA A 155 3.37 -6.15 6.30
N LEU A 156 3.02 -6.85 5.21
CA LEU A 156 3.46 -8.22 4.96
C LEU A 156 4.98 -8.32 4.71
N THR A 157 5.57 -7.31 4.06
CA THR A 157 7.03 -7.25 3.88
C THR A 157 7.74 -7.16 5.23
N VAL A 158 7.33 -6.21 6.08
CA VAL A 158 7.89 -6.04 7.43
C VAL A 158 7.67 -7.27 8.28
N GLN A 159 6.50 -7.90 8.18
CA GLN A 159 6.18 -9.15 8.88
C GLN A 159 7.11 -10.29 8.46
N GLY A 160 7.32 -10.49 7.15
CA GLY A 160 8.25 -11.51 6.64
C GLY A 160 9.70 -11.26 7.06
N GLN A 161 10.13 -9.99 7.11
CA GLN A 161 11.46 -9.63 7.60
C GLN A 161 11.61 -9.90 9.11
N LYS A 162 10.60 -9.52 9.92
CA LYS A 162 10.57 -9.81 11.36
C LYS A 162 10.70 -11.31 11.62
N TRP A 163 9.91 -12.11 10.90
CA TRP A 163 9.95 -13.56 10.96
C TRP A 163 11.31 -14.15 10.62
N SER A 164 11.97 -13.61 9.59
CA SER A 164 13.32 -14.01 9.21
C SER A 164 14.35 -13.69 10.29
N MET A 165 14.25 -12.53 10.95
CA MET A 165 15.13 -12.18 12.08
C MET A 165 14.87 -13.06 13.31
N GLU A 166 13.61 -13.32 13.63
CA GLU A 166 13.20 -14.17 14.76
C GLU A 166 13.71 -15.60 14.59
N LYS A 167 13.64 -16.14 13.36
CA LYS A 167 14.23 -17.44 13.03
C LYS A 167 15.74 -17.46 13.30
N VAL A 168 16.49 -16.46 12.83
CA VAL A 168 17.94 -16.39 13.06
C VAL A 168 18.26 -16.25 14.55
N ALA A 169 17.48 -15.47 15.29
CA ALA A 169 17.65 -15.34 16.74
C ALA A 169 17.42 -16.67 17.46
N GLN A 170 16.39 -17.43 17.06
CA GLN A 170 16.10 -18.75 17.60
C GLN A 170 17.24 -19.74 17.30
N GLU A 171 17.74 -19.77 16.07
CA GLU A 171 18.87 -20.63 15.67
C GLU A 171 20.14 -20.33 16.48
N VAL A 172 20.44 -19.05 16.73
CA VAL A 172 21.58 -18.64 17.58
C VAL A 172 21.38 -19.09 19.02
N GLN A 173 20.15 -19.04 19.54
CA GLN A 173 19.87 -19.50 20.89
C GLN A 173 19.99 -21.02 21.00
N ASP A 174 19.41 -21.76 20.05
CA ASP A 174 19.48 -23.22 20.02
C ASP A 174 20.94 -23.69 19.92
N GLN A 175 21.79 -22.99 19.15
CA GLN A 175 23.21 -23.28 19.08
C GLN A 175 23.92 -23.06 20.43
N LYS A 176 23.60 -21.96 21.15
CA LYS A 176 24.17 -21.70 22.47
C LYS A 176 23.75 -22.75 23.50
N ASP A 177 22.48 -23.15 23.47
CA ASP A 177 21.95 -24.20 24.35
C ASP A 177 22.68 -25.52 24.09
N GLN A 178 22.88 -25.88 22.82
CA GLN A 178 23.64 -27.07 22.43
C GLN A 178 25.12 -27.01 22.85
N GLU A 179 25.77 -25.85 22.71
CA GLU A 179 27.15 -25.65 23.16
C GLU A 179 27.26 -25.75 24.69
N ALA A 180 26.25 -25.27 25.43
CA ALA A 180 26.19 -25.39 26.89
C ALA A 180 25.98 -26.85 27.35
N GLU A 181 25.12 -27.60 26.67
CA GLU A 181 24.93 -29.04 26.92
C GLU A 181 26.22 -29.83 26.68
N GLN A 182 26.89 -29.60 25.55
CA GLN A 182 28.18 -30.24 25.27
C GLN A 182 29.27 -29.86 26.27
N HIS A 183 29.24 -28.64 26.80
CA HIS A 183 30.16 -28.23 27.85
C HIS A 183 29.86 -28.96 29.17
N LEU A 184 28.60 -29.12 29.52
CA LEU A 184 28.18 -29.84 30.72
C LEU A 184 28.59 -31.32 30.65
N ASP A 185 28.39 -31.98 29.52
CA ASP A 185 28.81 -33.37 29.30
C ASP A 185 30.32 -33.54 29.50
N ARG A 186 31.13 -32.60 28.99
CA ARG A 186 32.59 -32.60 29.19
C ARG A 186 32.99 -32.41 30.66
N VAL A 187 32.26 -31.58 31.40
CA VAL A 187 32.52 -31.38 32.84
C VAL A 187 32.15 -32.62 33.64
N ILE A 188 31.02 -33.25 33.34
CA ILE A 188 30.59 -34.50 34.00
C ILE A 188 31.60 -35.63 33.77
N ASP A 189 32.14 -35.76 32.56
CA ASP A 189 33.20 -36.74 32.25
C ASP A 189 34.48 -36.50 33.07
N MET A 190 34.76 -35.25 33.46
CA MET A 190 35.89 -34.91 34.34
C MET A 190 35.55 -35.10 35.83
N GLU A 191 34.30 -34.84 36.24
CA GLU A 191 33.86 -34.94 37.64
C GLU A 191 33.48 -36.36 38.07
N GLN A 192 33.31 -37.33 37.16
CA GLN A 192 33.07 -38.73 37.53
C GLN A 192 34.21 -39.42 38.31
N GLU A 193 35.34 -38.75 38.58
CA GLU A 193 36.33 -39.17 39.59
C GLU A 193 36.02 -38.72 41.04
N GLU A 194 35.07 -37.81 41.29
CA GLU A 194 34.62 -37.40 42.64
C GLU A 194 33.09 -37.44 42.79
N SER A 195 32.57 -38.19 43.77
CA SER A 195 31.14 -38.50 43.94
C SER A 195 30.20 -37.29 44.19
N PRO A 196 28.88 -37.42 43.90
CA PRO A 196 28.02 -36.28 43.51
C PRO A 196 26.92 -35.91 44.53
N ALA A 197 26.42 -34.66 44.47
CA ALA A 197 25.14 -34.28 45.06
C ALA A 197 24.36 -33.26 44.19
N SER A 198 23.19 -33.73 43.74
CA SER A 198 22.06 -33.13 43.01
C SER A 198 21.92 -31.61 42.92
N SER A 199 21.65 -31.13 41.70
CA SER A 199 20.92 -29.87 41.44
C SER A 199 20.01 -30.05 40.21
N GLU A 200 18.70 -29.87 40.37
CA GLU A 200 17.72 -29.94 39.27
C GLU A 200 17.65 -28.62 38.48
N PRO A 201 17.73 -28.63 37.15
CA PRO A 201 17.52 -27.44 36.33
C PRO A 201 16.03 -27.15 36.12
N SER A 202 15.62 -25.90 36.38
CA SER A 202 14.27 -25.39 36.13
C SER A 202 14.13 -24.96 34.66
N THR A 203 13.43 -25.75 33.86
CA THR A 203 13.15 -25.45 32.45
C THR A 203 11.78 -24.76 32.34
N GLN A 204 11.74 -23.48 31.97
CA GLN A 204 10.49 -22.84 31.54
C GLN A 204 10.17 -23.25 30.09
N PRO A 205 8.93 -23.69 29.79
CA PRO A 205 8.53 -24.06 28.44
C PRO A 205 8.32 -22.80 27.59
N GLN A 206 9.27 -22.50 26.71
CA GLN A 206 9.02 -21.58 25.60
C GLN A 206 8.36 -22.34 24.45
N LEU A 207 7.27 -21.80 23.93
CA LEU A 207 6.56 -22.32 22.75
C LEU A 207 7.43 -22.12 21.50
N LYS A 208 8.37 -23.03 21.26
CA LYS A 208 9.19 -23.06 20.04
C LYS A 208 8.30 -23.48 18.86
N LEU A 209 8.01 -22.54 17.95
CA LEU A 209 7.44 -22.86 16.64
C LEU A 209 8.39 -23.81 15.90
N SER A 210 7.84 -24.85 15.29
CA SER A 210 8.63 -25.77 14.48
C SER A 210 9.14 -25.10 13.20
N VAL A 211 10.27 -25.57 12.67
CA VAL A 211 10.83 -25.10 11.39
C VAL A 211 9.81 -25.22 10.24
N ALA A 212 8.97 -26.26 10.27
CA ALA A 212 7.92 -26.47 9.28
C ALA A 212 6.82 -25.40 9.34
N GLU A 213 6.39 -25.00 10.54
CA GLU A 213 5.41 -23.92 10.72
C GLU A 213 5.96 -22.57 10.29
N TRP A 214 7.24 -22.29 10.57
CA TRP A 214 7.93 -21.10 10.09
C TRP A 214 7.96 -21.04 8.57
N GLN A 215 8.30 -22.16 7.92
CA GLN A 215 8.36 -22.26 6.47
C GLN A 215 6.97 -22.03 5.84
N SER A 216 5.93 -22.67 6.37
CA SER A 216 4.54 -22.49 5.90
C SER A 216 4.12 -21.02 5.95
N LYS A 217 4.37 -20.34 7.08
CA LYS A 217 4.05 -18.91 7.24
C LYS A 217 4.78 -18.03 6.24
N MET A 218 6.06 -18.29 6.00
CA MET A 218 6.86 -17.54 5.03
C MET A 218 6.37 -17.74 3.59
N ASP A 219 5.97 -18.96 3.24
CA ASP A 219 5.40 -19.28 1.93
C ASP A 219 4.04 -18.61 1.74
N GLU A 220 3.13 -18.68 2.73
CA GLU A 220 1.83 -17.98 2.71
C GLU A 220 1.98 -16.46 2.56
N ASN A 221 2.95 -15.86 3.27
CA ASN A 221 3.24 -14.43 3.19
C ASN A 221 3.82 -14.05 1.82
N ARG A 222 4.69 -14.88 1.24
CA ARG A 222 5.22 -14.68 -0.11
C ARG A 222 4.10 -14.72 -1.15
N ASP A 223 3.21 -15.69 -1.06
CA ASP A 223 2.12 -15.86 -2.01
C ASP A 223 1.13 -14.69 -1.90
N SER A 224 0.84 -14.23 -0.68
CA SER A 224 0.02 -13.04 -0.43
C SER A 224 0.67 -11.76 -0.99
N LEU A 225 1.99 -11.61 -0.84
CA LEU A 225 2.73 -10.48 -1.42
C LEU A 225 2.68 -10.48 -2.95
N ASN A 226 2.82 -11.64 -3.58
CA ASN A 226 2.74 -11.76 -5.03
C ASN A 226 1.36 -11.35 -5.55
N GLN A 227 0.29 -11.81 -4.88
CA GLN A 227 -1.08 -11.42 -5.24
C GLN A 227 -1.28 -9.90 -5.13
N ILE A 228 -0.85 -9.29 -4.02
CA ILE A 228 -0.99 -7.83 -3.84
C ILE A 228 -0.22 -7.05 -4.90
N VAL A 229 0.97 -7.52 -5.30
CA VAL A 229 1.73 -6.88 -6.38
C VAL A 229 1.01 -6.98 -7.73
N GLU A 230 0.36 -8.12 -8.02
CA GLU A 230 -0.46 -8.28 -9.21
C GLU A 230 -1.66 -7.32 -9.20
N ASP A 231 -2.38 -7.25 -8.08
CA ASP A 231 -3.53 -6.35 -7.90
C ASP A 231 -3.11 -4.87 -8.07
N ILE A 232 -1.95 -4.47 -7.52
CA ILE A 232 -1.42 -3.11 -7.71
C ILE A 232 -1.15 -2.84 -9.19
N ASN A 233 -0.52 -3.78 -9.90
CA ASN A 233 -0.20 -3.61 -11.31
C ASN A 233 -1.45 -3.50 -12.19
N GLU A 234 -2.50 -4.29 -11.90
CA GLU A 234 -3.79 -4.19 -12.58
C GLU A 234 -4.38 -2.78 -12.41
N LYS A 235 -4.41 -2.26 -11.18
CA LYS A 235 -4.94 -0.91 -10.90
C LYS A 235 -4.11 0.21 -11.53
N LEU A 236 -2.78 0.04 -11.61
CA LEU A 236 -1.93 0.99 -12.32
C LEU A 236 -2.19 0.97 -13.83
N ALA A 237 -2.51 -0.19 -14.41
CA ALA A 237 -2.91 -0.30 -15.81
C ALA A 237 -4.24 0.42 -16.07
N ASP A 238 -5.24 0.28 -15.19
CA ASP A 238 -6.51 1.02 -15.27
C ASP A 238 -6.28 2.54 -15.26
N ILE A 239 -5.35 3.04 -14.43
CA ILE A 239 -5.00 4.46 -14.38
C ILE A 239 -4.31 4.90 -15.68
N GLN A 240 -3.44 4.08 -16.25
CA GLN A 240 -2.79 4.38 -17.53
C GLN A 240 -3.81 4.42 -18.69
N GLU A 241 -4.79 3.51 -18.70
CA GLU A 241 -5.89 3.53 -19.66
C GLU A 241 -6.73 4.81 -19.51
N ALA A 242 -7.04 5.22 -18.28
CA ALA A 242 -7.77 6.46 -18.02
C ALA A 242 -7.02 7.69 -18.56
N ILE A 243 -5.70 7.76 -18.37
CA ILE A 243 -4.86 8.82 -18.98
C ILE A 243 -4.95 8.77 -20.50
N ALA A 244 -4.89 7.59 -21.12
CA ALA A 244 -4.94 7.45 -22.57
C ALA A 244 -6.30 7.92 -23.14
N VAL A 245 -7.40 7.62 -22.46
CA VAL A 245 -8.75 8.06 -22.86
C VAL A 245 -8.91 9.58 -22.73
N LEU A 246 -8.35 10.19 -21.69
CA LEU A 246 -8.45 11.64 -21.45
C LEU A 246 -7.62 12.50 -22.40
N VAL A 247 -6.62 11.91 -23.04
CA VAL A 247 -5.71 12.61 -23.98
C VAL A 247 -6.20 12.54 -25.44
N LEU A 248 -7.17 11.68 -25.75
CA LEU A 248 -7.76 11.51 -27.08
C LEU A 248 -8.94 12.45 -27.33
#